data_AF-A0A3R9XB26-F1
#
_entry.id   AF-A0A3R9XB26-F1
#
_cell.length_a   1.000
_cell.length_b   1.000
_cell.length_c   1.000
_cell.angle_alpha   90.00
_cell.angle_beta   90.00
_cell.angle_gamma   90.00
#
_symmetry.space_group_name_H-M   'P 1'
#
loop_
_entity.id
_entity.type
_entity.pdbx_description
1 polymer ?
#
loop_
_entity_poly.entity_id
_entity_poly.type
_entity_poly.pdbx_seq_one_letter_code
_entity_poly.pdbx_strand_id
1 'polypeptide(L)' 'GMNISAFSQLQLNAIARQLNERPRKTLGFHTPAEMFSECVASTG' A
#
# COMPACT_ATOMS: atom_id res chain seq x y z
N GLY A 1 -9.54 -0.38 -19.29
CA GLY A 1 -9.04 -0.82 -17.96
C GLY A 1 -9.06 -2.33 -17.90
N MET A 2 -8.23 -2.94 -17.06
CA MET A 2 -8.28 -4.39 -16.79
C MET A 2 -9.45 -4.69 -15.85
N ASN A 3 -10.29 -5.69 -16.18
CA ASN A 3 -11.36 -6.11 -15.29
C ASN A 3 -10.76 -6.89 -14.11
N ILE A 4 -10.97 -6.37 -12.90
CA ILE A 4 -10.47 -6.96 -11.65
C ILE A 4 -11.59 -7.61 -10.82
N SER A 5 -12.82 -7.64 -11.34
CA SER A 5 -14.00 -8.20 -10.65
C SER A 5 -13.93 -9.72 -10.50
N ALA A 6 -13.03 -10.39 -11.24
CA ALA A 6 -12.77 -11.82 -11.11
C ALA A 6 -11.96 -12.19 -9.86
N PHE A 7 -11.30 -11.22 -9.20
CA PHE A 7 -10.52 -11.46 -7.99
C PHE A 7 -11.39 -11.27 -6.75
N SER A 8 -11.20 -12.14 -5.75
CA SER A 8 -11.82 -11.95 -4.44
C SER A 8 -11.22 -10.75 -3.70
N GLN A 9 -11.98 -10.14 -2.82
CA GLN A 9 -11.49 -9.04 -1.99
C GLN A 9 -10.26 -9.44 -1.16
N LEU A 10 -10.20 -10.69 -0.71
CA LEU A 10 -9.04 -11.22 0.03
C LEU A 10 -7.76 -11.20 -0.81
N GLN A 11 -7.85 -11.60 -2.07
CA GLN A 11 -6.71 -11.57 -3.00
C GLN A 11 -6.26 -10.14 -3.27
N LEU A 12 -7.20 -9.22 -3.49
CA LEU A 12 -6.90 -7.81 -3.71
C LEU A 12 -6.25 -7.18 -2.47
N ASN A 13 -6.73 -7.51 -1.27
CA ASN A 13 -6.14 -7.05 -0.01
C ASN A 13 -4.71 -7.59 0.18
N ALA A 14 -4.46 -8.85 -0.17
CA ALA A 14 -3.12 -9.43 -0.10
C ALA A 14 -2.14 -8.71 -1.03
N ILE A 15 -2.56 -8.43 -2.27
CA ILE A 15 -1.77 -7.66 -3.24
C ILE A 15 -1.53 -6.23 -2.73
N ALA A 16 -2.57 -5.56 -2.24
CA ALA A 16 -2.46 -4.20 -1.70
C ALA A 16 -1.46 -4.15 -0.53
N ARG A 17 -1.54 -5.10 0.40
CA ARG A 17 -0.59 -5.22 1.51
C ARG A 17 0.84 -5.37 0.99
N GLN A 18 1.08 -6.31 0.08
CA GLN A 18 2.41 -6.53 -0.50
C GLN A 18 2.97 -5.27 -1.19
N LEU A 19 2.12 -4.51 -1.90
CA LEU A 19 2.54 -3.29 -2.59
C LEU A 19 2.85 -2.14 -1.63
N ASN A 20 2.11 -2.05 -0.52
CA ASN A 20 2.24 -1.02 0.50
C ASN A 20 3.37 -1.28 1.50
N GLU A 21 3.74 -2.54 1.72
CA GLU A 21 4.86 -2.95 2.58
C GLU A 21 6.21 -2.98 1.83
N ARG A 22 6.21 -2.74 0.51
CA ARG A 22 7.43 -2.81 -0.28
C ARG A 22 8.23 -1.50 -0.22
N PRO A 23 9.53 -1.55 0.17
CA PRO A 23 10.44 -0.40 0.11
C PRO A 23 10.48 0.27 -1.27
N ARG A 24 10.34 1.60 -1.31
CA ARG A 24 10.43 2.39 -2.55
C ARG A 24 11.62 3.32 -2.50
N LYS A 25 12.48 3.27 -3.53
CA LYS A 25 13.62 4.19 -3.67
C LYS A 25 13.19 5.67 -3.69
N THR A 26 12.02 5.97 -4.26
CA THR A 26 11.44 7.32 -4.29
C THR A 26 11.02 7.83 -2.91
N LEU A 27 10.83 6.93 -1.95
CA LEU A 27 10.55 7.23 -0.54
C LEU A 27 11.81 7.00 0.31
N GLY A 28 13.02 7.09 -0.25
CA GLY A 28 14.25 6.84 0.51
C GLY A 28 14.39 5.40 1.03
N PHE A 29 13.76 4.43 0.36
CA PHE A 29 13.62 3.03 0.80
C PHE A 29 12.64 2.78 1.95
N HIS A 30 11.83 3.77 2.34
CA HIS A 30 10.67 3.53 3.18
C HIS A 30 9.52 2.88 2.39
N THR A 31 8.61 2.25 3.14
CA THR A 31 7.39 1.65 2.60
C THR A 31 6.27 2.69 2.53
N PRO A 32 5.36 2.60 1.55
CA PRO A 32 4.16 3.44 1.52
C PRO A 32 3.34 3.38 2.82
N ALA A 33 3.25 2.21 3.48
CA ALA A 33 2.52 2.04 4.73
C ALA A 33 3.12 2.86 5.90
N GLU A 34 4.45 2.91 6.00
CA GLU A 34 5.15 3.72 7.02
C GLU A 34 4.89 5.21 6.81
N MET A 35 5.16 5.73 5.60
CA MET A 35 4.97 7.14 5.28
C MET A 35 3.52 7.59 5.47
N PHE A 36 2.57 6.73 5.11
CA PHE A 36 1.15 7.01 5.33
C PHE A 36 0.85 7.15 6.83
N SER A 37 1.34 6.22 7.64
CA SER A 37 1.13 6.21 9.10
C SER A 37 1.72 7.47 9.77
N GLU A 38 2.90 7.91 9.34
CA GLU A 38 3.51 9.15 9.82
C GLU A 38 2.70 10.40 9.45
N CYS A 39 2.22 10.46 8.20
CA CYS A 39 1.42 11.58 7.71
C CYS A 39 0.10 11.71 8.48
N VAL A 40 -0.62 10.60 8.68
CA VAL A 40 -1.89 10.63 9.43
C VAL A 40 -1.71 10.90 10.92
N ALA A 41 -0.62 10.42 11.54
CA ALA A 41 -0.30 10.70 12.93
C ALA A 41 -0.08 12.21 13.19
N SER A 42 0.31 12.97 12.17
CA SER A 42 0.49 14.42 12.25
C SER A 42 -0.82 15.23 12.16
N THR A 43 -1.97 14.57 11.93
CA THR A 43 -3.28 15.22 11.75
C THR A 43 -4.23 15.08 12.95
N GLY A 44 -3.71 14.60 14.09
CA GLY A 44 -4.44 14.44 15.37
C GLY A 44 -4.42 15.68 16.25
#